data_AF-A0A655AV34-F1
#
_entry.id   AF-A0A655AV34-F1
#
_cell.length_a   1.000
_cell.length_b   1.000
_cell.length_c   1.000
_cell.angle_alpha   90.00
_cell.angle_beta   90.00
_cell.angle_gamma   90.00
#
_symmetry.space_group_name_H-M   'P 1'
#
loop_
_entity.id
_entity.type
_entity.pdbx_description
1 polymer ?
#
loop_
_entity_poly.entity_id
_entity_poly.type
_entity_poly.pdbx_seq_one_letter_code
_entity_poly.pdbx_strand_id
1 'polypeptide(L)'
;MGMSNIGFGNLGNNNLGFGNNGNNNIGFGLTGDNLVGIGALNSGIGNMGFGNSGNNNIGFFNSGNGNVGFFNSGDGNTGFGNAGDGGTLQHRFWERW
;
A
#
# COMPACT_ATOMS: atom_id res chain seq x y z
N MET A 1 -22.93 -12.14 -11.20
CA MET A 1 -22.65 -10.95 -10.37
C MET A 1 -21.62 -10.13 -11.12
N GLY A 2 -21.95 -8.90 -11.50
CA GLY A 2 -21.21 -8.13 -12.50
C GLY A 2 -19.89 -7.59 -11.96
N MET A 3 -18.82 -7.82 -12.71
CA MET A 3 -17.59 -7.04 -12.58
C MET A 3 -17.88 -5.66 -13.17
N SER A 4 -18.05 -4.64 -12.33
CA SER A 4 -18.40 -3.30 -12.78
C SER A 4 -17.39 -2.29 -12.30
N ASN A 5 -16.95 -1.44 -13.22
CA ASN A 5 -16.15 -0.27 -12.89
C ASN A 5 -17.09 0.92 -12.67
N ILE A 6 -16.85 1.69 -11.63
CA ILE A 6 -17.60 2.91 -11.30
C ILE A 6 -16.69 4.11 -11.55
N GLY A 7 -17.12 5.04 -12.41
CA GLY A 7 -16.36 6.22 -12.82
C GLY A 7 -15.84 6.13 -14.25
N PHE A 8 -14.80 6.89 -14.61
CA PHE A 8 -14.41 7.10 -16.00
C PHE A 8 -13.04 6.51 -16.35
N GLY A 9 -12.90 5.91 -17.52
CA GLY A 9 -11.60 5.48 -18.05
C GLY A 9 -10.94 4.33 -17.29
N ASN A 10 -11.69 3.55 -16.53
CA ASN A 10 -11.15 2.38 -15.81
C ASN A 10 -11.08 1.15 -16.74
N LEU A 11 -9.93 0.48 -16.77
CA LEU A 11 -9.65 -0.76 -17.51
C LEU A 11 -9.46 -1.93 -16.54
N GLY A 12 -10.12 -3.06 -16.79
CA GLY A 12 -10.17 -4.22 -15.90
C GLY A 12 -11.49 -4.32 -15.13
N ASN A 13 -11.47 -4.81 -13.88
CA ASN A 13 -12.69 -5.15 -13.12
C ASN A 13 -12.73 -4.48 -11.74
N ASN A 14 -13.93 -4.13 -11.26
CA ASN A 14 -14.21 -3.64 -9.90
C ASN A 14 -13.40 -2.39 -9.50
N ASN A 15 -13.10 -1.51 -10.45
CA ASN A 15 -12.38 -0.28 -10.19
C ASN A 15 -13.35 0.87 -9.86
N LEU A 16 -13.07 1.66 -8.83
CA LEU A 16 -13.80 2.87 -8.46
C LEU A 16 -12.91 4.10 -8.65
N GLY A 17 -13.35 5.06 -9.46
CA GLY A 17 -12.67 6.34 -9.69
C GLY A 17 -12.32 6.56 -11.16
N PHE A 18 -11.12 7.07 -11.43
CA PHE A 18 -10.76 7.57 -12.76
C PHE A 18 -9.45 6.96 -13.27
N GLY A 19 -9.46 6.43 -14.49
CA GLY A 19 -8.22 6.06 -15.18
C GLY A 19 -7.44 4.90 -14.54
N ASN A 20 -8.10 4.02 -13.77
CA ASN A 20 -7.41 2.90 -13.13
C ASN A 20 -7.25 1.73 -14.11
N ASN A 21 -6.06 1.13 -14.17
CA ASN A 21 -5.71 -0.02 -14.99
C ASN A 21 -5.35 -1.24 -14.11
N GLY A 22 -6.19 -2.27 -14.13
CA GLY A 22 -6.07 -3.48 -13.31
C GLY A 22 -7.37 -3.80 -12.60
N ASN A 23 -7.34 -4.41 -11.42
CA ASN A 23 -8.54 -4.88 -10.72
C ASN A 23 -8.63 -4.39 -9.27
N ASN A 24 -9.86 -4.16 -8.81
CA ASN A 24 -10.19 -3.79 -7.43
C ASN A 24 -9.48 -2.51 -6.94
N ASN A 25 -9.22 -1.55 -7.84
CA ASN A 25 -8.56 -0.30 -7.48
C ASN A 25 -9.56 0.79 -7.09
N ILE A 26 -9.22 1.61 -6.08
CA ILE A 26 -10.03 2.77 -5.66
C ILE A 26 -9.16 4.02 -5.71
N GLY A 27 -9.39 4.89 -6.69
CA GLY A 27 -8.58 6.10 -6.83
C GLY A 27 -8.48 6.68 -8.23
N PHE A 28 -7.34 7.32 -8.50
CA PHE A 28 -7.08 8.06 -9.73
C PHE A 28 -5.79 7.59 -10.38
N GLY A 29 -5.84 7.07 -11.61
CA GLY A 29 -4.66 6.73 -12.41
C GLY A 29 -3.85 5.54 -11.89
N LEU A 30 -4.43 4.65 -11.08
CA LEU A 30 -3.72 3.52 -10.50
C LEU A 30 -3.38 2.48 -11.58
N THR A 31 -2.21 1.84 -11.47
CA THR A 31 -1.82 0.71 -12.34
C THR A 31 -1.35 -0.44 -11.48
N GLY A 32 -2.03 -1.58 -11.56
CA GLY A 32 -1.84 -2.73 -10.67
C GLY A 32 -3.16 -3.23 -10.09
N ASP A 33 -3.11 -4.10 -9.09
CA ASP A 33 -4.29 -4.70 -8.47
C ASP A 33 -4.40 -4.35 -6.97
N ASN A 34 -5.63 -4.19 -6.51
CA ASN A 34 -5.99 -3.95 -5.10
C ASN A 34 -5.35 -2.68 -4.52
N LEU A 35 -5.18 -1.63 -5.33
CA LEU A 35 -4.58 -0.36 -4.91
C LEU A 35 -5.64 0.65 -4.47
N VAL A 36 -5.34 1.43 -3.43
CA VAL A 36 -6.16 2.58 -3.02
C VAL A 36 -5.29 3.82 -2.92
N GLY A 37 -5.58 4.87 -3.68
CA GLY A 37 -4.79 6.11 -3.65
C GLY A 37 -4.72 6.87 -4.99
N ILE A 38 -3.57 7.46 -5.28
CA ILE A 38 -3.29 8.14 -6.55
C ILE A 38 -2.17 7.39 -7.30
N GLY A 39 -2.32 7.32 -8.61
CA GLY A 39 -1.40 6.72 -9.56
C GLY A 39 0.02 7.23 -9.43
N ALA A 40 0.98 6.39 -9.82
CA ALA A 40 2.43 6.60 -9.69
C ALA A 40 2.96 6.74 -8.25
N LEU A 41 2.09 6.87 -7.24
CA LEU A 41 2.51 6.95 -5.84
C LEU A 41 2.49 5.60 -5.13
N ASN A 42 1.81 4.58 -5.66
CA ASN A 42 1.91 3.22 -5.13
C ASN A 42 2.49 2.29 -6.20
N SER A 43 3.45 1.44 -5.81
CA SER A 43 4.06 0.42 -6.67
C SER A 43 3.94 -0.95 -6.01
N GLY A 44 3.59 -1.98 -6.77
CA GLY A 44 3.28 -3.32 -6.29
C GLY A 44 1.77 -3.56 -6.15
N ILE A 45 1.36 -4.44 -5.23
CA ILE A 45 -0.03 -4.93 -5.11
C ILE A 45 -0.57 -4.67 -3.71
N GLY A 46 -1.85 -4.34 -3.60
CA GLY A 46 -2.52 -4.31 -2.29
C GLY A 46 -2.16 -3.12 -1.40
N ASN A 47 -1.54 -2.08 -1.95
CA ASN A 47 -1.16 -0.90 -1.19
C ASN A 47 -2.33 0.08 -1.03
N MET A 48 -2.51 0.60 0.19
CA MET A 48 -3.51 1.59 0.53
C MET A 48 -2.85 2.86 1.07
N GLY A 49 -3.09 4.00 0.41
CA GLY A 49 -2.56 5.30 0.78
C GLY A 49 -1.67 5.90 -0.30
N PHE A 50 -0.52 6.45 0.06
CA PHE A 50 0.33 7.24 -0.86
C PHE A 50 1.81 6.96 -0.65
N GLY A 51 2.57 6.84 -1.73
CA GLY A 51 4.02 6.70 -1.67
C GLY A 51 4.50 5.30 -1.27
N ASN A 52 3.65 4.26 -1.29
CA ASN A 52 4.06 2.94 -0.85
C ASN A 52 4.72 2.13 -1.99
N SER A 53 5.82 1.46 -1.68
CA SER A 53 6.56 0.59 -2.60
C SER A 53 6.62 -0.84 -2.05
N GLY A 54 6.29 -1.83 -2.87
CA GLY A 54 6.18 -3.23 -2.44
C GLY A 54 4.73 -3.64 -2.27
N ASN A 55 4.41 -4.54 -1.33
CA ASN A 55 3.07 -5.14 -1.28
C ASN A 55 2.36 -4.94 0.06
N ASN A 56 1.04 -4.82 0.01
CA ASN A 56 0.18 -4.86 1.20
C ASN A 56 0.50 -3.79 2.26
N ASN A 57 1.05 -2.64 1.85
CA ASN A 57 1.35 -1.55 2.78
C ASN A 57 0.13 -0.63 2.96
N ILE A 58 -0.12 -0.20 4.20
CA ILE A 58 -1.20 0.73 4.55
C ILE A 58 -0.61 1.99 5.17
N GLY A 59 -0.89 3.14 4.59
CA GLY A 59 -0.43 4.45 5.06
C GLY A 59 0.43 5.17 4.03
N PHE A 60 1.54 5.76 4.48
CA PHE A 60 2.31 6.69 3.67
C PHE A 60 3.80 6.36 3.65
N PHE A 61 4.39 6.37 2.45
CA PHE A 61 5.83 6.25 2.25
C PHE A 61 6.46 4.99 2.86
N ASN A 62 5.74 3.86 2.87
CA ASN A 62 6.31 2.59 3.32
C ASN A 62 6.97 1.84 2.17
N SER A 63 8.01 1.07 2.47
CA SER A 63 8.73 0.21 1.52
C SER A 63 8.81 -1.23 2.05
N GLY A 64 8.57 -2.23 1.21
CA GLY A 64 8.61 -3.65 1.59
C GLY A 64 7.21 -4.24 1.67
N ASN A 65 6.96 -5.20 2.58
CA ASN A 65 5.69 -5.93 2.62
C ASN A 65 4.94 -5.80 3.94
N GLY A 66 3.64 -5.52 3.88
CA GLY A 66 2.76 -5.60 5.04
C GLY A 66 2.99 -4.54 6.12
N ASN A 67 3.54 -3.37 5.76
CA ASN A 67 3.78 -2.29 6.72
C ASN A 67 2.54 -1.43 6.93
N VAL A 68 2.27 -1.01 8.16
CA VAL A 68 1.15 -0.14 8.54
C VAL A 68 1.66 1.12 9.24
N GLY A 69 1.44 2.29 8.65
CA GLY A 69 1.80 3.58 9.22
C GLY A 69 2.63 4.43 8.26
N PHE A 70 3.74 4.98 8.73
CA PHE A 70 4.49 6.00 8.01
C PHE A 70 5.98 5.67 7.97
N PHE A 71 6.59 5.80 6.78
CA PHE A 71 8.05 5.70 6.61
C PHE A 71 8.66 4.40 7.13
N ASN A 72 7.93 3.29 7.10
CA ASN A 72 8.48 1.99 7.48
C ASN A 72 9.18 1.33 6.28
N SER A 73 10.24 0.56 6.55
CA SER A 73 10.97 -0.20 5.55
C SER A 73 11.19 -1.65 6.02
N GLY A 74 11.00 -2.64 5.15
CA GLY A 74 11.10 -4.06 5.49
C GLY A 74 9.73 -4.72 5.61
N ASP A 75 9.60 -5.74 6.45
CA ASP A 75 8.41 -6.57 6.49
C ASP A 75 7.65 -6.54 7.83
N GLY A 76 6.35 -6.27 7.73
CA GLY A 76 5.39 -6.39 8.82
C GLY A 76 5.48 -5.29 9.88
N ASN A 77 6.06 -4.13 9.58
CA ASN A 77 6.22 -3.06 10.57
C ASN A 77 4.92 -2.30 10.85
N THR A 78 4.72 -1.87 12.08
CA THR A 78 3.61 -0.98 12.44
C THR A 78 4.12 0.25 13.19
N GLY A 79 3.68 1.44 12.79
CA GLY A 79 4.06 2.71 13.43
C GLY A 79 4.82 3.65 12.50
N PHE A 80 5.87 4.28 13.02
CA PHE A 80 6.62 5.32 12.31
C PHE A 80 8.11 4.96 12.24
N GLY A 81 8.68 5.00 11.03
CA GLY A 81 10.15 4.97 10.86
C GLY A 81 10.83 3.66 11.26
N ASN A 82 10.10 2.54 11.30
CA ASN A 82 10.72 1.25 11.60
C ASN A 82 11.47 0.71 10.37
N ALA A 83 12.58 0.03 10.61
CA ALA A 83 13.34 -0.66 9.57
C ALA A 83 13.61 -2.11 9.98
N GLY A 84 13.39 -3.06 9.06
CA GLY A 84 13.67 -4.50 9.25
C GLY A 84 12.41 -5.35 9.28
N ASP A 85 12.56 -6.59 9.75
CA ASP A 85 11.51 -7.60 9.79
C ASP A 85 11.03 -7.78 11.23
N GLY A 86 9.74 -7.56 11.47
CA GLY A 86 9.13 -7.76 12.78
C GLY A 86 8.52 -6.48 13.33
N GLY A 87 7.24 -6.30 13.02
CA GLY A 87 6.39 -5.29 13.64
C GLY A 87 6.38 -5.40 15.14
N THR A 88 7.22 -4.59 15.75
CA THR A 88 7.08 -3.88 17.01
C THR A 88 8.46 -3.33 17.28
N LEU A 89 8.53 -2.09 17.74
CA LEU A 89 9.67 -1.53 18.45
C LEU A 89 10.51 -2.63 19.15
N GLN A 90 11.57 -3.12 18.50
CA GLN A 90 12.67 -3.73 19.26
C GLN A 90 13.47 -2.56 19.84
N HIS A 91 12.84 -1.85 20.77
CA HIS A 91 13.54 -1.14 21.82
C HIS A 91 14.21 -2.24 22.69
N ARG A 92 15.26 -2.89 22.18
CA ARG A 92 16.20 -3.69 22.99
C ARG A 92 17.07 -2.77 23.86
N PHE A 93 16.47 -1.75 24.46
CA PHE A 93 17.17 -0.76 25.26
C PHE A 93 17.47 -1.23 26.68
N TRP A 94 17.17 -2.47 27.08
CA TRP A 94 17.32 -2.92 28.47
C TRP A 94 17.74 -4.39 28.70
N GLU A 95 18.44 -5.06 27.77
CA GLU A 95 18.94 -6.45 27.98
C GLU A 95 20.47 -6.57 28.07
N ARG A 96 21.18 -5.49 28.41
CA ARG A 96 22.63 -5.53 28.62
C ARG A 96 23.07 -4.66 29.79
N TRP A 97 22.62 -4.98 31.01
CA TRP A 97 23.37 -4.74 32.26
C TRP A 97 22.86 -5.71 33.32
#